data_AF-X5P3K0-F1
#
_entry.id   AF-X5P3K0-F1
#
_cell.length_a   1.000
_cell.length_b   1.000
_cell.length_c   1.000
_cell.angle_alpha   90.00
_cell.angle_beta   90.00
_cell.angle_gamma   90.00
#
_symmetry.space_group_name_H-M   'P 1'
#
loop_
_entity.id
_entity.type
_entity.pdbx_description
1 polymer ?
#
loop_
_entity_poly.entity_id
_entity_poly.type
_entity_poly.pdbx_seq_one_letter_code
_entity_poly.pdbx_strand_id
1 'polypeptide(L)'
;MVSKRKDSKYRSGPSTNWLKAKCYAIDEFDLLGVEREAGKPAFALMAERGTGRYVGSAFVTLNREMRERLWKRVQEHPGTAPKGVMKRPATQWVKPG
;
A
#
# COMPACT_ATOMS: atom_id res chain seq x y z
N MET A 1 -15.54 -10.52 -12.16
CA MET A 1 -16.28 -11.68 -12.72
C MET A 1 -15.88 -12.95 -11.98
N VAL A 2 -16.77 -13.93 -11.86
CA VAL A 2 -16.48 -15.24 -11.23
C VAL A 2 -16.86 -16.35 -12.21
N SER A 3 -15.90 -17.20 -12.57
CA SER A 3 -16.13 -18.39 -13.39
C SER A 3 -16.18 -19.63 -12.49
N LYS A 4 -17.16 -20.52 -12.72
CA LYS A 4 -17.35 -21.76 -11.96
C LYS A 4 -17.27 -22.95 -12.91
N ARG A 5 -16.51 -23.99 -12.56
CA ARG A 5 -16.41 -25.22 -13.36
C ARG A 5 -17.77 -25.94 -13.34
N LYS A 6 -18.34 -26.19 -14.52
CA LYS A 6 -19.71 -26.69 -14.72
C LYS A 6 -20.02 -27.93 -13.89
N ASP A 7 -19.15 -28.94 -13.94
CA ASP A 7 -19.41 -30.24 -13.30
C ASP A 7 -18.83 -30.35 -11.88
N SER A 8 -18.41 -29.22 -11.28
CA SER A 8 -17.87 -29.23 -9.93
C SER A 8 -18.95 -29.27 -8.86
N LYS A 9 -18.83 -30.20 -7.90
CA LYS A 9 -19.65 -30.19 -6.68
C LYS A 9 -19.20 -29.06 -5.75
N TYR A 10 -20.15 -28.58 -4.95
CA TYR A 10 -19.85 -27.61 -3.89
C TYR A 10 -18.88 -28.21 -2.87
N ARG A 11 -17.89 -27.41 -2.45
CA ARG A 11 -16.89 -27.78 -1.45
C ARG A 11 -16.69 -26.60 -0.51
N SER A 12 -16.74 -26.85 0.80
CA SER A 12 -16.36 -25.87 1.81
C SER A 12 -14.83 -25.69 1.85
N GLY A 13 -14.38 -24.46 2.08
CA GLY A 13 -12.96 -24.11 2.11
C GLY A 13 -12.38 -23.76 0.73
N PRO A 14 -11.04 -23.60 0.64
CA PRO A 14 -10.38 -23.20 -0.60
C PRO A 14 -10.60 -24.21 -1.73
N SER A 15 -10.96 -23.70 -2.91
CA SER A 15 -11.16 -24.49 -4.11
C SER A 15 -10.73 -23.72 -5.35
N THR A 16 -10.18 -24.44 -6.33
CA THR A 16 -9.84 -23.90 -7.66
C THR A 16 -10.99 -24.05 -8.66
N ASN A 17 -12.12 -24.64 -8.25
CA ASN A 17 -13.29 -24.80 -9.12
C ASN A 17 -13.95 -23.46 -9.46
N TRP A 18 -13.80 -22.45 -8.60
CA TRP A 18 -14.41 -21.14 -8.74
C TRP A 18 -13.29 -20.09 -8.77
N LEU A 19 -13.08 -19.47 -9.92
CA LEU A 19 -12.00 -18.50 -10.14
C LEU A 19 -12.58 -17.09 -10.26
N LYS A 20 -11.97 -16.14 -9.54
CA LYS A 20 -12.33 -14.72 -9.61
C LYS A 20 -11.34 -14.00 -10.53
N ALA A 21 -11.84 -13.33 -11.54
CA ALA A 21 -11.09 -12.38 -12.36
C ALA A 21 -11.53 -10.95 -11.99
N LYS A 22 -10.58 -10.10 -11.60
CA LYS A 22 -10.82 -8.71 -11.20
C LYS A 22 -10.04 -7.80 -12.14
N CYS A 23 -10.66 -6.70 -12.54
CA CYS A 23 -9.95 -5.60 -13.19
C CYS A 23 -9.25 -4.76 -12.12
N TYR A 24 -8.13 -4.16 -12.48
CA TYR A 24 -7.41 -3.21 -11.64
C TYR A 24 -6.92 -2.05 -12.52
N ALA A 25 -6.69 -0.90 -11.89
CA ALA A 25 -6.01 0.23 -12.49
C ALA A 25 -4.65 0.40 -11.78
N ILE A 26 -3.67 0.92 -12.51
CA ILE A 26 -2.38 1.32 -11.97
C ILE A 26 -2.33 2.83 -12.09
N ASP A 27 -1.86 3.49 -11.04
CA ASP A 27 -1.67 4.93 -10.99
C ASP A 27 -0.43 5.24 -10.15
N GLU A 28 0.11 6.45 -10.31
CA GLU A 28 1.34 6.90 -9.67
C GLU A 28 1.05 8.00 -8.64
N PHE A 29 1.65 7.86 -7.47
CA PHE A 29 1.45 8.77 -6.34
C PHE A 29 2.78 9.13 -5.69
N ASP A 30 2.82 10.32 -5.10
CA ASP A 30 3.96 10.77 -4.31
C ASP A 30 3.91 10.17 -2.90
N LEU A 31 5.06 9.73 -2.40
CA LEU A 31 5.16 9.16 -1.06
C LEU A 31 5.33 10.29 -0.03
N LEU A 32 4.32 10.49 0.81
CA LEU A 32 4.38 11.47 1.91
C LEU A 32 5.07 10.91 3.16
N GLY A 33 4.90 9.62 3.41
CA GLY A 33 5.45 8.99 4.60
C GLY A 33 5.15 7.50 4.66
N VAL A 34 5.86 6.81 5.57
CA VAL A 34 5.65 5.39 5.83
C VAL A 34 5.30 5.20 7.30
N GLU A 35 4.14 4.61 7.54
CA GLU A 35 3.69 4.21 8.88
C GLU A 35 4.13 2.77 9.15
N ARG A 36 4.84 2.57 10.27
CA ARG A 36 5.32 1.24 10.65
C ARG A 36 5.22 1.06 12.15
N GLU A 37 4.56 -0.02 12.54
CA GLU A 37 4.45 -0.46 13.93
C GLU A 37 4.90 -1.92 14.01
N ALA A 38 5.61 -2.28 15.08
CA ALA A 38 6.05 -3.65 15.28
C ALA A 38 4.83 -4.59 15.36
N GLY A 39 4.85 -5.68 14.58
CA GLY A 39 3.73 -6.63 14.51
C GLY A 39 2.59 -6.22 13.57
N LYS A 40 2.61 -5.02 12.98
CA LYS A 40 1.63 -4.59 11.97
C LYS A 40 2.26 -4.44 10.59
N PRO A 41 1.45 -4.53 9.51
CA PRO A 41 1.94 -4.26 8.16
C PRO A 41 2.38 -2.79 8.03
N ALA A 42 3.38 -2.53 7.18
CA ALA A 42 3.75 -1.16 6.86
C ALA A 42 2.76 -0.52 5.88
N PHE A 43 2.43 0.75 6.09
CA PHE A 43 1.57 1.53 5.21
C PHE A 43 2.33 2.69 4.59
N ALA A 44 2.13 2.93 3.30
CA ALA A 44 2.55 4.13 2.61
C ALA A 44 1.41 5.16 2.65
N LEU A 45 1.68 6.37 3.10
CA LEU A 45 0.78 7.52 2.97
C LEU A 45 1.09 8.21 1.63
N MET A 46 0.08 8.33 0.78
CA MET A 46 0.24 8.75 -0.61
C MET A 46 -0.42 10.11 -0.86
N ALA A 47 0.18 10.89 -1.74
CA ALA A 47 -0.39 12.12 -2.29
C ALA A 47 -0.56 12.05 -3.80
N GLU A 48 -1.56 12.78 -4.29
CA GLU A 48 -1.70 13.09 -5.71
C GLU A 48 -0.49 13.90 -6.19
N ARG A 49 0.07 13.51 -7.33
CA ARG A 49 1.24 14.17 -7.93
C ARG A 49 0.88 15.61 -8.30
N GLY A 50 1.77 16.54 -7.96
CA GLY A 50 1.64 17.95 -8.30
C GLY A 50 0.80 18.78 -7.31
N THR A 51 -0.33 18.27 -6.81
CA THR A 51 -1.12 18.98 -5.78
C THR A 51 -0.60 18.72 -4.37
N GLY A 52 0.07 17.58 -4.13
CA GLY A 52 0.52 17.16 -2.81
C GLY A 52 -0.63 16.82 -1.87
N ARG A 53 -1.86 16.69 -2.39
CA ARG A 53 -3.05 16.37 -1.60
C ARG A 53 -3.03 14.90 -1.20
N TYR A 54 -3.25 14.62 0.08
CA TYR A 54 -3.37 13.25 0.57
C TYR A 54 -4.55 12.52 -0.10
N VAL A 55 -4.27 11.35 -0.66
CA VAL A 55 -5.26 10.51 -1.39
C VAL A 55 -5.58 9.20 -0.67
N GLY A 56 -4.77 8.80 0.31
CA GLY A 56 -5.03 7.59 1.09
C GLY A 56 -3.76 6.87 1.53
N SER A 57 -3.97 5.71 2.15
CA SER A 57 -2.90 4.82 2.58
C SER A 57 -2.96 3.47 1.86
N ALA A 58 -1.79 2.92 1.54
CA ALA A 58 -1.67 1.61 0.89
C ALA A 58 -0.76 0.68 1.70
N PHE A 59 -1.10 -0.60 1.74
CA PHE A 59 -0.23 -1.63 2.31
C PHE A 59 1.01 -1.83 1.43
N VAL A 60 2.19 -1.84 2.05
CA VAL A 60 3.44 -2.14 1.36
C VAL A 60 3.62 -3.65 1.26
N THR A 61 3.20 -4.23 0.15
CA THR A 61 3.30 -5.68 -0.15
C THR A 61 4.64 -6.10 -0.76
N LEU A 62 5.65 -5.20 -0.72
CA LEU A 62 6.99 -5.45 -1.23
C LEU A 62 7.68 -6.61 -0.51
N ASN A 63 8.54 -7.32 -1.25
CA ASN A 63 9.45 -8.32 -0.71
C ASN A 63 10.43 -7.70 0.30
N ARG A 64 11.16 -8.55 1.04
CA ARG A 64 12.04 -8.10 2.12
C ARG A 64 13.10 -7.11 1.64
N GLU A 65 13.79 -7.43 0.55
CA GLU A 65 14.88 -6.60 0.01
C GLU A 65 14.39 -5.21 -0.42
N MET A 66 13.31 -5.15 -1.19
CA MET A 66 12.70 -3.90 -1.63
C MET A 66 12.20 -3.06 -0.46
N ARG A 67 11.69 -3.71 0.59
CA ARG A 67 11.25 -3.03 1.82
C ARG A 67 12.42 -2.42 2.58
N GLU A 68 13.53 -3.14 2.71
CA GLU A 68 14.75 -2.60 3.34
C GLU A 68 15.32 -1.44 2.54
N ARG A 69 15.29 -1.53 1.19
CA ARG A 69 15.70 -0.43 0.31
C ARG A 69 14.79 0.81 0.44
N LEU A 70 13.48 0.61 0.46
CA LEU A 70 12.52 1.69 0.71
C LEU A 70 12.79 2.34 2.06
N TRP A 71 13.07 1.52 3.07
CA TRP A 71 13.35 2.01 4.41
C TRP A 71 14.59 2.89 4.49
N LYS A 72 15.70 2.47 3.87
CA LYS A 72 16.90 3.30 3.78
C LYS A 72 16.60 4.67 3.15
N ARG A 73 15.87 4.68 2.03
CA ARG A 73 15.47 5.93 1.35
C ARG A 73 14.59 6.84 2.19
N VAL A 74 13.63 6.26 2.92
CA VAL A 74 12.74 7.00 3.82
C VAL A 74 13.54 7.64 4.97
N GLN A 75 14.58 6.96 5.46
CA GLN A 75 15.48 7.49 6.49
C GLN A 75 16.45 8.55 5.96
N GLU A 76 16.92 8.41 4.72
CA GLU A 76 17.83 9.36 4.06
C GLU A 76 17.15 10.68 3.67
N HIS A 77 15.82 10.67 3.44
CA HIS A 77 15.05 11.83 3.03
C HIS A 77 13.96 12.24 4.04
N PRO A 78 14.32 12.59 5.29
CA PRO A 78 13.32 12.99 6.29
C PRO A 78 12.61 14.28 5.88
N GLY A 79 11.28 14.25 5.98
CA GLY A 79 10.39 15.37 5.68
C GLY A 79 9.60 15.85 6.90
N THR A 80 8.80 16.90 6.69
CA THR A 80 7.82 17.38 7.67
C THR A 80 6.42 16.87 7.34
N ALA A 81 5.59 16.75 8.36
CA ALA A 81 4.19 16.36 8.18
C ALA A 81 3.46 17.39 7.28
N PRO A 82 2.79 16.95 6.19
CA PRO A 82 2.03 17.85 5.32
C PRO A 82 0.86 18.49 6.09
N LYS A 83 0.53 19.74 5.72
CA LYS A 83 -0.59 20.47 6.32
C LYS A 83 -1.91 19.75 5.99
N GLY A 84 -2.70 19.42 7.01
CA GLY A 84 -4.02 18.79 6.86
C GLY A 84 -4.04 17.25 6.98
N VAL A 85 -2.89 16.58 7.08
CA VAL A 85 -2.85 15.15 7.40
C VAL A 85 -2.77 14.98 8.92
N MET A 86 -3.68 14.18 9.49
CA MET A 86 -3.67 13.89 10.94
C MET A 86 -2.31 13.31 11.33
N LYS A 87 -1.66 13.89 12.34
CA LYS A 87 -0.34 13.43 12.81
C LYS A 87 -0.48 12.01 13.35
N ARG A 88 0.10 11.06 12.63
CA ARG A 88 0.20 9.66 13.07
C ARG A 88 1.56 9.44 13.71
N PRO A 89 1.62 9.05 15.00
CA PRO A 89 2.89 8.99 15.74
C PRO A 89 3.87 7.95 15.19
N ALA A 90 3.37 6.89 14.54
CA ALA A 90 4.19 5.84 13.94
C ALA A 90 4.63 6.13 12.49
N THR A 91 4.36 7.33 11.97
CA THR A 91 4.71 7.71 10.59
C THR A 91 6.05 8.41 10.51
N GLN A 92 6.94 7.88 9.68
CA GLN A 92 8.13 8.58 9.23
C GLN A 92 7.80 9.36 7.95
N TRP A 93 7.85 10.69 8.05
CA TRP A 93 7.58 11.60 6.95
C TRP A 93 8.77 11.68 6.00
N VAL A 94 8.47 11.76 4.71
CA VAL A 94 9.47 11.88 3.63
C VAL A 94 9.31 13.24 2.98
N LYS A 95 10.42 13.85 2.57
CA LYS A 95 10.37 15.08 1.80
C LYS A 95 9.71 14.81 0.43
N PRO A 96 8.70 15.58 0.01
CA PRO A 96 8.17 15.50 -1.35
C PRO A 96 9.28 15.84 -2.37
N GLY A 97 9.43 15.03 -3.42
CA GLY A 97 10.47 15.19 -4.44
C GLY A 97 10.83 13.88 -5.12
#